data_AF-A0A3A9FSD2-F1
#
_entry.id   AF-A0A3A9FSD2-F1
#
_cell.length_a   1.000
_cell.length_b   1.000
_cell.length_c   1.000
_cell.angle_alpha   90.00
_cell.angle_beta   90.00
_cell.angle_gamma   90.00
#
_symmetry.space_group_name_H-M   'P 1'
#
loop_
_entity.id
_entity.type
_entity.pdbx_description
1 polymer ?
#
loop_
_entity_poly.entity_id
_entity_poly.type
_entity_poly.pdbx_seq_one_letter_code
_entity_poly.pdbx_strand_id
1 'polypeptide(L)'
;MSRSSIAETLKSKRKDAGLTVDAVCKRLEEYDIRLSKNSMYNYESGYRQPDADTLMALCEIYEIVDILDTFGYKSKDLSDLSCILAPDEQQLVENYRSLNRQGQEATRQHMELLVESKRYKKSFDIPNLAKEA
;
A
#
# COMPACT_ATOMS: atom_id res chain seq x y z
N MET A 1 0.01 10.52 -3.31
CA MET A 1 -1.46 10.64 -3.36
C MET A 1 -1.96 11.49 -2.20
N SER A 2 -2.95 12.38 -2.42
CA SER A 2 -3.54 13.23 -1.37
C SER A 2 -4.93 12.72 -0.96
N ARG A 3 -5.41 13.10 0.24
CA ARG A 3 -6.75 12.72 0.73
C ARG A 3 -7.87 13.15 -0.22
N SER A 4 -7.71 14.29 -0.89
CA SER A 4 -8.65 14.79 -1.91
C SER A 4 -8.72 13.88 -3.14
N SER A 5 -7.59 13.28 -3.55
CA SER A 5 -7.57 12.37 -4.70
C SER A 5 -8.36 11.09 -4.46
N ILE A 6 -8.29 10.51 -3.25
CA ILE A 6 -9.08 9.32 -2.88
C ILE A 6 -10.58 9.62 -2.89
N ALA A 7 -10.97 10.78 -2.36
CA ALA A 7 -12.36 11.24 -2.32
C ALA A 7 -12.95 11.43 -3.72
N GLU A 8 -12.19 12.04 -4.62
CA GLU A 8 -12.58 12.22 -6.02
C GLU A 8 -12.73 10.88 -6.75
N THR A 9 -11.79 9.95 -6.53
CA THR A 9 -11.88 8.59 -7.09
C THR A 9 -13.14 7.87 -6.60
N LEU A 10 -13.43 7.88 -5.29
CA LEU A 10 -14.66 7.27 -4.74
C LEU A 10 -15.92 7.86 -5.39
N LYS A 11 -15.97 9.17 -5.53
CA LYS A 11 -17.09 9.87 -6.17
C LYS A 11 -17.23 9.51 -7.64
N SER A 12 -16.12 9.39 -8.36
CA SER A 12 -16.11 8.95 -9.76
C SER A 12 -16.65 7.53 -9.88
N LYS A 13 -16.10 6.60 -9.08
CA LYS A 13 -16.51 5.18 -9.12
C LYS A 13 -17.98 4.97 -8.78
N ARG A 14 -18.53 5.73 -7.83
CA ARG A 14 -19.99 5.71 -7.58
C ARG A 14 -20.79 6.10 -8.83
N LYS A 15 -20.36 7.15 -9.53
CA LYS A 15 -21.03 7.64 -10.75
C LYS A 15 -20.88 6.66 -11.90
N ASP A 16 -19.71 6.04 -12.05
CA ASP A 16 -19.43 5.03 -13.07
C ASP A 16 -20.33 3.80 -12.87
N ALA A 17 -20.57 3.41 -11.61
CA ALA A 17 -21.53 2.38 -11.23
C ALA A 17 -23.01 2.83 -11.35
N GLY A 18 -23.27 4.08 -11.75
CA GLY A 18 -24.63 4.61 -11.92
C GLY A 18 -25.42 4.79 -10.62
N LEU A 19 -24.75 4.86 -9.47
CA LEU A 19 -25.41 4.81 -8.16
C LEU A 19 -25.65 6.20 -7.57
N THR A 20 -26.83 6.40 -6.99
CA THR A 20 -27.10 7.56 -6.13
C THR A 20 -26.49 7.35 -4.75
N VAL A 21 -26.23 8.44 -4.02
CA VAL A 21 -25.75 8.35 -2.62
C VAL A 21 -26.71 7.52 -1.76
N ASP A 22 -28.01 7.69 -1.96
CA ASP A 22 -29.05 6.92 -1.26
C ASP A 22 -28.96 5.42 -1.57
N ALA A 23 -28.75 5.06 -2.83
CA ALA A 23 -28.61 3.66 -3.24
C ALA A 23 -27.37 3.02 -2.61
N VAL A 24 -26.27 3.77 -2.48
CA VAL A 24 -25.06 3.29 -1.81
C VAL A 24 -25.30 3.09 -0.31
N CYS A 25 -25.89 4.08 0.37
CA CYS A 25 -26.24 3.96 1.79
C CYS A 25 -27.11 2.72 2.05
N LYS A 26 -28.09 2.45 1.17
CA LYS A 26 -28.95 1.27 1.30
C LYS A 26 -28.18 -0.04 1.10
N ARG A 27 -27.28 -0.11 0.12
CA ARG A 27 -26.46 -1.32 -0.09
C ARG A 27 -25.48 -1.58 1.03
N LEU A 28 -24.94 -0.53 1.66
CA LEU A 28 -24.05 -0.68 2.81
C LEU A 28 -24.73 -1.34 4.03
N GLU A 29 -26.06 -1.26 4.13
CA GLU A 29 -26.80 -1.99 5.18
C GLU A 29 -26.66 -3.51 5.04
N GLU A 30 -26.41 -4.04 3.82
CA GLU A 30 -26.13 -5.47 3.58
C GLU A 30 -24.80 -5.90 4.19
N TYR A 31 -23.90 -4.95 4.46
CA TYR A 31 -22.60 -5.15 5.10
C TYR A 31 -22.63 -4.79 6.60
N ASP A 32 -23.82 -4.61 7.19
CA ASP A 32 -24.04 -4.12 8.57
C ASP A 32 -23.46 -2.71 8.82
N ILE A 33 -23.28 -1.92 7.75
CA ILE A 33 -22.73 -0.57 7.82
C ILE A 33 -23.83 0.46 7.58
N ARG A 34 -24.23 1.18 8.64
CA ARG A 34 -25.24 2.24 8.56
C ARG A 34 -24.60 3.61 8.41
N LEU A 35 -24.71 4.19 7.21
CA LEU A 35 -24.22 5.53 6.91
C LEU A 35 -25.32 6.51 6.54
N SER A 36 -25.18 7.74 7.03
CA SER A 36 -26.00 8.86 6.57
C SER A 36 -25.51 9.38 5.21
N LYS A 37 -26.40 10.01 4.43
CA LYS A 37 -26.03 10.69 3.18
C LYS A 37 -24.95 11.74 3.40
N ASN A 38 -25.01 12.46 4.53
CA ASN A 38 -24.01 13.45 4.91
C ASN A 38 -22.63 12.82 5.10
N SER A 39 -22.57 11.62 5.68
CA SER A 39 -21.31 10.86 5.81
C SER A 39 -20.72 10.52 4.44
N MET A 40 -21.54 10.08 3.49
CA MET A 40 -21.09 9.81 2.12
C MET A 40 -20.56 11.06 1.43
N TYR A 41 -21.25 12.21 1.54
CA TYR A 41 -20.74 13.46 0.99
C TYR A 41 -19.44 13.93 1.66
N ASN A 42 -19.27 13.69 2.96
CA ASN A 42 -18.02 13.97 3.68
C ASN A 42 -16.86 13.10 3.19
N TYR A 43 -17.13 11.84 2.79
CA TYR A 43 -16.14 10.98 2.15
C TYR A 43 -15.79 11.46 0.74
N GLU A 44 -16.79 11.80 -0.07
CA GLU A 44 -16.59 12.26 -1.46
C GLU A 44 -16.02 13.68 -1.58
N SER A 45 -16.05 14.47 -0.52
CA SER A 45 -15.40 15.79 -0.44
C SER A 45 -14.00 15.73 0.18
N GLY A 46 -13.62 14.59 0.75
CA GLY A 46 -12.35 14.43 1.46
C GLY A 46 -12.32 15.08 2.85
N TYR A 47 -13.46 15.54 3.38
CA TYR A 47 -13.57 16.06 4.73
C TYR A 47 -13.29 14.97 5.79
N ARG A 48 -13.76 13.75 5.54
CA ARG A 48 -13.43 12.56 6.33
C ARG A 48 -13.05 11.41 5.41
N GLN A 49 -12.34 10.43 5.93
CA GLN A 49 -12.06 9.19 5.22
C GLN A 49 -12.93 8.06 5.80
N PRO A 50 -13.38 7.12 4.97
CA PRO A 50 -13.97 5.89 5.47
C PRO A 50 -12.91 5.10 6.25
N ASP A 51 -13.35 4.29 7.21
CA ASP A 51 -12.50 3.24 7.78
C ASP A 51 -12.24 2.13 6.75
N ALA A 52 -11.39 1.17 7.10
CA ALA A 52 -11.01 0.10 6.19
C ALA A 52 -12.21 -0.74 5.76
N ASP A 53 -13.08 -1.14 6.69
CA ASP A 53 -14.24 -1.99 6.42
C ASP A 53 -15.24 -1.29 5.50
N THR A 54 -15.53 -0.02 5.76
CA THR A 54 -16.39 0.81 4.91
C THR A 54 -15.78 1.01 3.53
N LEU A 55 -14.47 1.24 3.44
CA LEU A 55 -13.80 1.39 2.15
C LEU A 55 -13.89 0.10 1.32
N MET A 56 -13.68 -1.06 1.93
CA MET A 56 -13.78 -2.36 1.26
C MET A 56 -15.20 -2.62 0.77
N ALA A 57 -16.22 -2.40 1.61
CA ALA A 57 -17.62 -2.54 1.22
C ALA A 57 -18.00 -1.60 0.06
N LEU A 58 -17.52 -0.35 0.09
CA LEU A 58 -17.70 0.58 -1.03
C LEU A 58 -17.02 0.10 -2.31
N CYS A 59 -15.82 -0.48 -2.22
CA CYS A 59 -15.13 -1.04 -3.37
C CYS A 59 -15.92 -2.20 -4.00
N GLU A 60 -16.50 -3.07 -3.17
CA GLU A 60 -17.37 -4.16 -3.66
C GLU A 60 -18.64 -3.62 -4.32
N ILE A 61 -19.32 -2.65 -3.70
CA ILE A 61 -20.53 -2.02 -4.25
C ILE A 61 -20.24 -1.31 -5.59
N TYR A 62 -19.04 -0.78 -5.77
CA TYR A 62 -18.61 -0.09 -6.99
C TYR A 62 -17.91 -1.01 -7.99
N GLU A 63 -17.87 -2.32 -7.73
CA GLU A 63 -17.21 -3.32 -8.58
C GLU A 63 -15.72 -3.00 -8.86
N ILE A 64 -15.03 -2.43 -7.87
CA ILE A 64 -13.60 -2.12 -7.95
C ILE A 64 -12.80 -3.42 -7.74
N VAL A 65 -12.29 -3.99 -8.84
CA VAL A 65 -11.49 -5.23 -8.83
C VAL A 65 -10.06 -4.99 -8.33
N ASP A 66 -9.45 -3.87 -8.72
CA ASP A 66 -8.06 -3.54 -8.38
C ASP A 66 -8.00 -2.25 -7.57
N ILE A 67 -8.10 -2.41 -6.25
CA ILE A 67 -8.13 -1.29 -5.30
C ILE A 67 -6.82 -0.48 -5.39
N LEU A 68 -5.68 -1.17 -5.44
CA LEU A 68 -4.38 -0.50 -5.48
C LEU A 68 -4.20 0.30 -6.78
N ASP A 69 -4.56 -0.25 -7.93
CA ASP A 69 -4.51 0.49 -9.20
C ASP A 69 -5.51 1.65 -9.21
N THR A 70 -6.74 1.39 -8.77
CA THR A 70 -7.84 2.37 -8.78
C THR A 70 -7.51 3.61 -7.95
N PHE A 71 -6.85 3.43 -6.80
CA PHE A 71 -6.40 4.53 -5.96
C PHE A 71 -4.95 4.97 -6.24
N GLY A 72 -4.37 4.53 -7.36
CA GLY A 72 -3.05 4.99 -7.85
C GLY A 72 -1.86 4.54 -7.01
N TYR A 73 -1.99 3.43 -6.28
CA TYR A 73 -0.95 2.77 -5.51
C TYR A 73 -0.20 1.67 -6.29
N LYS A 74 -0.72 1.21 -7.43
CA LYS A 74 0.10 0.40 -8.35
C LYS A 74 1.03 1.33 -9.12
N SER A 75 2.23 1.52 -8.57
CA SER A 75 3.37 1.98 -9.37
C SER A 75 3.62 1.00 -10.50
N LYS A 76 3.51 1.49 -11.74
CA LYS A 76 3.94 0.73 -12.93
C LYS A 76 5.46 0.64 -13.05
N ASP A 77 6.20 1.32 -12.17
CA ASP A 77 7.65 1.46 -12.28
C ASP A 77 8.38 0.93 -11.05
N LEU A 78 9.45 0.20 -11.31
CA LEU A 78 10.48 -0.23 -10.34
C LEU A 78 11.07 0.92 -9.51
N SER A 79 10.85 2.17 -9.94
CA SER A 79 11.24 3.39 -9.24
C SER A 79 10.62 3.51 -7.85
N ASP A 80 9.50 2.86 -7.56
CA ASP A 80 8.87 2.92 -6.23
C ASP A 80 9.61 2.09 -5.17
N LEU A 81 10.47 1.14 -5.56
CA LEU A 81 11.38 0.49 -4.61
C LEU A 81 12.44 1.46 -4.09
N SER A 82 12.79 2.50 -4.85
CA SER A 82 13.81 3.50 -4.45
C SER A 82 13.39 4.35 -3.25
N CYS A 83 12.09 4.42 -2.93
CA CYS A 83 11.60 5.11 -1.74
C CYS A 83 11.52 4.21 -0.50
N ILE A 84 11.64 2.88 -0.69
CA ILE A 84 11.51 1.87 0.37
C ILE A 84 12.88 1.27 0.73
N LEU A 85 13.74 1.09 -0.27
CA LEU A 85 15.05 0.46 -0.16
C LEU A 85 16.16 1.49 -0.26
N ALA A 86 17.23 1.29 0.49
CA ALA A 86 18.45 2.06 0.27
C ALA A 86 19.03 1.74 -1.13
N PRO A 87 19.84 2.64 -1.73
CA PRO A 87 20.35 2.43 -3.10
C PRO A 87 21.10 1.11 -3.31
N ASP A 88 21.82 0.65 -2.30
CA ASP A 88 22.54 -0.63 -2.31
C ASP A 88 21.59 -1.84 -2.27
N GLU A 89 20.53 -1.76 -1.47
CA GLU A 89 19.47 -2.77 -1.41
C GLU A 89 18.69 -2.85 -2.73
N GLN A 90 18.43 -1.71 -3.36
CA GLN A 90 17.81 -1.66 -4.68
C GLN A 90 18.68 -2.34 -5.74
N GLN A 91 19.98 -2.02 -5.76
CA GLN A 91 20.93 -2.65 -6.69
C GLN A 91 21.00 -4.17 -6.49
N LEU A 92 20.92 -4.65 -5.24
CA LEU A 92 20.88 -6.08 -4.93
C LEU A 92 19.64 -6.75 -5.54
N VAL A 93 18.47 -6.13 -5.40
CA VAL A 93 17.20 -6.64 -5.96
C VAL A 93 17.23 -6.67 -7.49
N GLU A 94 17.73 -5.61 -8.14
CA GLU A 94 17.85 -5.53 -9.59
C GLU A 94 18.80 -6.60 -10.13
N ASN A 95 19.98 -6.75 -9.50
CA ASN A 95 20.94 -7.78 -9.86
C ASN A 95 20.33 -9.17 -9.74
N TYR A 96 19.67 -9.49 -8.61
CA TYR A 96 19.02 -10.77 -8.39
C TYR A 96 17.94 -11.07 -9.45
N ARG A 97 17.13 -10.08 -9.83
CA ARG A 97 16.09 -10.22 -10.86
C ARG A 97 16.65 -10.47 -12.26
N SER A 98 17.86 -9.96 -12.56
CA SER A 98 18.54 -10.18 -13.84
C SER A 98 19.14 -11.58 -13.99
N LEU A 99 19.31 -12.34 -12.89
CA LEU A 99 19.87 -13.68 -12.90
C LEU A 99 18.84 -14.72 -13.39
N ASN A 100 19.35 -15.80 -13.99
CA ASN A 100 18.54 -16.98 -14.29
C ASN A 100 18.25 -17.79 -13.01
N ARG A 101 17.41 -18.83 -13.14
CA ARG A 101 17.00 -19.68 -12.00
C ARG A 101 18.17 -20.24 -11.19
N GLN A 102 19.24 -20.68 -11.86
CA GLN A 102 20.41 -21.24 -11.18
C GLN A 102 21.18 -20.16 -10.41
N GLY A 103 21.35 -18.98 -11.00
CA GLY A 103 21.99 -17.84 -10.35
C GLY A 103 21.22 -17.37 -9.11
N GLN A 104 19.91 -17.25 -9.23
CA GLN A 104 19.03 -16.89 -8.11
C GLN A 104 19.13 -17.88 -6.95
N GLU A 105 19.14 -19.18 -7.25
CA GLU A 105 19.25 -20.22 -6.24
C GLU A 105 20.61 -20.19 -5.52
N ALA A 106 21.70 -20.00 -6.26
CA ALA A 106 23.03 -19.85 -5.68
C ALA A 106 23.12 -18.62 -4.76
N THR A 107 22.52 -17.50 -5.16
CA THR A 107 22.45 -16.30 -4.30
C THR A 107 21.69 -16.58 -3.00
N ARG A 108 20.55 -17.28 -3.06
CA ARG A 108 19.75 -17.63 -1.88
C ARG A 108 20.54 -18.51 -0.91
N GLN A 109 21.17 -19.57 -1.40
CA GLN A 109 21.98 -20.48 -0.58
C GLN A 109 23.14 -19.75 0.10
N HIS A 110 23.82 -18.88 -0.63
CA HIS A 110 24.91 -18.10 -0.05
C HIS A 110 24.41 -17.16 1.04
N MET A 111 23.26 -16.51 0.84
CA MET A 111 22.65 -15.63 1.82
C MET A 111 22.24 -16.38 3.10
N GLU A 112 21.70 -17.60 2.97
CA GLU A 112 21.38 -18.48 4.10
C GLU A 112 22.63 -18.83 4.91
N LEU A 113 23.72 -19.24 4.25
CA LEU A 113 25.00 -19.52 4.91
C LEU A 113 25.54 -18.31 5.69
N LEU A 114 25.45 -17.10 5.12
CA LEU A 114 25.89 -15.88 5.79
C LEU A 114 25.07 -15.60 7.06
N VAL A 115 23.74 -15.80 7.01
CA VAL A 115 22.84 -15.64 8.16
C VAL A 115 23.13 -16.69 9.25
N GLU A 116 23.29 -17.95 8.85
CA GLU A 116 23.56 -19.08 9.76
C GLU A 116 24.93 -18.98 10.43
N SER A 117 25.93 -18.44 9.73
CA SER A 117 27.28 -18.28 10.26
C SER A 117 27.32 -17.44 11.55
N LYS A 118 26.29 -16.61 11.80
CA LYS A 118 26.14 -15.68 12.94
C LYS A 118 27.31 -14.70 13.12
N ARG A 119 28.28 -14.69 12.20
CA ARG A 119 29.49 -13.86 12.21
C ARG A 119 29.24 -12.44 11.76
N TYR A 120 28.24 -12.25 10.89
CA TYR A 120 27.97 -10.98 10.20
C TYR A 120 26.69 -10.30 10.73
N LYS A 121 26.42 -10.43 12.03
CA LYS A 121 25.30 -9.73 12.67
C LYS A 121 25.64 -8.24 12.83
N LYS A 122 24.65 -7.36 12.59
CA LYS A 122 24.79 -5.94 12.94
C LYS A 122 25.10 -5.83 14.44
N SER A 123 26.26 -5.27 14.79
CA SER A 123 26.50 -4.79 16.15
C SER A 123 25.56 -3.61 16.40
N PHE A 124 24.95 -3.56 17.58
CA PHE A 124 24.31 -2.33 18.04
C PHE A 124 25.43 -1.34 18.35
N ASP A 125 25.70 -0.42 17.42
CA ASP A 125 26.56 0.72 17.71
C ASP A 125 25.85 1.59 18.76
N ILE A 126 26.33 1.54 20.00
CA ILE A 126 25.94 2.51 21.03
C ILE A 126 26.54 3.85 20.58
N PRO A 127 25.74 4.90 20.33
CA PRO A 127 26.28 6.21 20.00
C PRO A 127 27.21 6.68 21.12
N ASN A 128 28.42 7.04 20.71
CA ASN A 128 29.56 7.45 21.50
C ASN A 128 29.20 8.63 22.45
N LEU A 129 28.88 8.31 23.71
CA LEU A 129 28.60 9.26 24.80
C LEU A 129 29.90 9.69 25.50
N ALA A 130 30.92 10.02 24.72
CA ALA A 130 32.21 10.49 25.23
C ALA A 130 32.62 11.80 24.56
N LYS A 131 31.86 12.87 24.81
CA LYS A 131 32.35 14.25 24.82
C LYS A 131 31.51 15.07 25.79
N GLU A 132 31.96 15.14 27.04
CA GLU A 132 31.90 16.32 27.92
C GLU A 132 32.49 15.93 29.29
N ALA A 133 33.78 16.19 29.44
CA ALA A 133 34.47 16.41 30.71
C ALA A 133 35.62 17.39 30.46
#